data_AF-A0A662AAZ6-F1
#
_entry.id   AF-A0A662AAZ6-F1
#
_cell.length_a   1.000
_cell.length_b   1.000
_cell.length_c   1.000
_cell.angle_alpha   90.00
_cell.angle_beta   90.00
_cell.angle_gamma   90.00
#
_symmetry.space_group_name_H-M   'P 1'
#
loop_
_entity.id
_entity.type
_entity.pdbx_description
1 polymer ?
#
loop_
_entity_poly.entity_id
_entity_poly.type
_entity_poly.pdbx_seq_one_letter_code
_entity_poly.pdbx_strand_id
1 'polypeptide(L)'
;MYKRKTNIWNNIDWLTVLLYLALIIFGWVNIYSAVYNEGHQSIFDISQRYGKQLLWISASFILIFIIFLIDVKFYSFFAYFIYVATIFLLISVLFLGKEIHGARSWLEIGAFRIQPAEFAKVATSIVLAKYLSSYNLSIKKIKTQFSIAAIILTPIVLIF
;
A
#
# COMPACT_ATOMS: atom_id res chain seq x y z
N MET A 1 30.03 11.34 -19.19
CA MET A 1 29.36 10.57 -18.10
C MET A 1 28.72 11.56 -17.13
N TYR A 2 27.46 11.97 -17.35
CA TYR A 2 26.77 12.91 -16.47
C TYR A 2 26.39 12.23 -15.15
N LYS A 3 27.16 12.47 -14.09
CA LYS A 3 26.73 12.16 -12.71
C LYS A 3 25.61 13.12 -12.34
N ARG A 4 24.35 12.68 -12.42
CA ARG A 4 23.23 13.35 -11.75
C ARG A 4 23.49 13.27 -10.23
N LYS A 5 24.11 14.31 -9.66
CA LYS A 5 24.04 14.58 -8.21
C LYS A 5 22.65 15.18 -7.94
N THR A 6 21.61 14.37 -8.01
CA THR A 6 20.30 14.78 -7.48
C THR A 6 20.36 14.58 -5.98
N ASN A 7 20.46 15.67 -5.23
CA ASN A 7 20.36 15.63 -3.78
C ASN A 7 18.93 15.23 -3.44
N ILE A 8 18.70 13.95 -3.15
CA ILE A 8 17.38 13.32 -3.04
C ILE A 8 16.53 14.04 -2.00
N TRP A 9 17.18 14.51 -0.93
CA TRP A 9 16.62 15.30 0.17
C TRP A 9 16.05 16.66 -0.23
N ASN A 10 16.59 17.30 -1.28
CA ASN A 10 16.11 18.61 -1.73
C ASN A 10 14.84 18.52 -2.58
N ASN A 11 14.49 17.34 -3.09
CA ASN A 11 13.29 17.13 -3.91
C ASN A 11 12.11 16.58 -3.10
N ILE A 12 12.25 16.50 -1.77
CA ILE A 12 11.16 16.05 -0.89
C ILE A 12 10.23 17.25 -0.66
N ASP A 13 8.94 17.05 -0.92
CA ASP A 13 7.90 17.98 -0.52
C ASP A 13 7.64 17.86 0.98
N TRP A 14 8.35 18.70 1.75
CA TRP A 14 8.25 18.74 3.22
C TRP A 14 6.86 19.11 3.72
N LEU A 15 6.05 19.84 2.94
CA LEU A 15 4.67 20.16 3.33
C LEU A 15 3.82 18.89 3.36
N THR A 16 3.92 18.05 2.33
CA THR A 16 3.22 16.76 2.27
C THR A 16 3.66 15.85 3.44
N VAL A 17 4.96 15.81 3.76
CA VAL A 17 5.47 15.04 4.91
C VAL A 17 4.91 15.55 6.23
N LEU A 18 4.89 16.87 6.45
CA LEU A 18 4.36 17.48 7.68
C LEU A 18 2.86 17.18 7.85
N LEU A 19 2.08 17.33 6.77
CA LEU A 19 0.65 17.03 6.78
C LEU A 19 0.38 15.55 7.09
N TYR A 20 1.17 14.65 6.51
CA TYR A 20 1.09 13.22 6.80
C TYR A 20 1.37 12.92 8.28
N LEU A 21 2.44 13.50 8.85
CA LEU A 21 2.77 13.34 10.27
C LEU A 21 1.66 13.87 11.19
N ALA A 22 1.09 15.03 10.86
CA ALA A 22 -0.02 15.61 11.62
C ALA A 22 -1.25 14.68 11.62
N LEU A 23 -1.60 14.10 10.47
CA LEU A 23 -2.71 13.15 10.36
C LEU A 23 -2.47 11.86 11.15
N ILE A 24 -1.24 11.34 11.16
CA ILE A 24 -0.89 10.16 11.96
C ILE A 24 -1.05 10.44 13.45
N ILE A 25 -0.49 11.54 13.94
CA ILE A 25 -0.55 11.91 15.35
C ILE A 25 -2.00 12.12 15.77
N PHE A 26 -2.78 12.85 14.98
CA PHE A 26 -4.19 13.09 15.25
C PHE A 26 -4.99 11.79 15.27
N GLY A 27 -4.77 10.90 14.30
CA GLY A 27 -5.42 9.59 14.25
C GLY A 27 -5.06 8.71 15.44
N TRP A 28 -3.80 8.71 15.87
CA TRP A 28 -3.34 7.95 17.02
C TRP A 28 -3.96 8.45 18.33
N VAL A 29 -3.96 9.77 18.55
CA VAL A 29 -4.62 10.40 19.71
C VAL A 29 -6.12 10.11 19.73
N ASN A 30 -6.77 10.12 18.57
CA ASN A 30 -8.20 9.78 18.47
C ASN A 30 -8.48 8.32 18.89
N ILE A 31 -7.64 7.37 18.47
CA ILE A 31 -7.76 5.96 18.89
C ILE A 31 -7.54 5.82 20.40
N TYR A 32 -6.56 6.54 20.96
CA TYR A 32 -6.34 6.54 22.40
C TYR A 32 -7.56 7.08 23.15
N SER A 33 -8.14 8.20 22.70
CA SER A 33 -9.34 8.79 23.29
C SER A 33 -10.56 7.86 23.21
N ALA A 34 -10.78 7.20 22.07
CA ALA A 34 -11.94 6.35 21.84
C ALA A 34 -11.92 5.03 22.64
N VAL A 35 -10.74 4.53 23.01
CA VAL A 35 -10.55 3.24 23.70
C VAL A 35 -9.94 3.45 25.10
N TYR A 36 -10.00 4.69 25.61
CA TYR A 36 -9.43 5.03 26.90
C TYR A 36 -10.09 4.21 28.01
N ASN A 37 -9.28 3.60 28.87
CA ASN A 37 -9.73 2.81 30.00
C ASN A 37 -8.86 3.14 31.21
N GLU A 38 -9.49 3.48 32.33
CA GLU A 38 -8.83 3.92 33.57
C GLU A 38 -7.85 2.86 34.13
N GLY A 39 -8.07 1.58 33.81
CA GLY A 39 -7.20 0.47 34.23
C GLY A 39 -5.89 0.32 33.45
N HIS A 40 -5.71 1.01 32.31
CA HIS A 40 -4.49 0.95 31.49
C HIS A 40 -4.05 2.37 31.12
N GLN A 41 -3.36 3.04 32.06
CA GLN A 41 -3.02 4.47 31.93
C GLN A 41 -1.84 4.75 30.97
N SER A 42 -1.06 3.75 30.57
CA SER A 42 0.08 3.96 29.69
C SER A 42 -0.33 3.97 28.23
N ILE A 43 -0.16 5.12 27.56
CA ILE A 43 -0.35 5.28 26.11
C ILE A 43 0.57 4.37 25.26
N PHE A 44 1.55 3.71 25.88
CA PHE A 44 2.48 2.79 25.23
C PHE A 44 2.12 1.32 25.41
N ASP A 45 0.98 0.99 26.00
CA ASP A 45 0.55 -0.39 26.21
C ASP A 45 0.17 -1.10 24.89
N ILE A 46 1.02 -2.04 24.48
CA ILE A 46 0.89 -2.84 23.24
C ILE A 46 -0.26 -3.85 23.33
N SER A 47 -0.78 -4.15 24.53
CA SER A 47 -1.99 -4.97 24.68
C SER A 47 -3.22 -4.27 24.10
N GLN A 48 -3.25 -2.94 24.16
CA GLN A 48 -4.34 -2.09 23.73
C GLN A 48 -4.24 -1.69 22.25
N ARG A 49 -5.38 -1.27 21.68
CA ARG A 49 -5.47 -0.89 20.25
C ARG A 49 -4.55 0.28 19.90
N TYR A 50 -4.39 1.26 20.79
CA TYR A 50 -3.51 2.41 20.57
C TYR A 50 -2.03 2.03 20.57
N GLY A 51 -1.60 1.07 21.40
CA GLY A 51 -0.21 0.60 21.40
C GLY A 51 0.10 -0.26 20.19
N LYS A 52 -0.84 -1.12 19.75
CA LYS A 52 -0.72 -1.83 18.47
C LYS A 52 -0.62 -0.85 17.30
N GLN A 53 -1.42 0.22 17.31
CA GLN A 53 -1.35 1.27 16.29
C GLN A 53 0.02 1.94 16.24
N LEU A 54 0.61 2.26 17.40
CA LEU A 54 1.95 2.82 17.48
C LEU A 54 2.99 1.88 16.85
N LEU A 55 2.90 0.58 17.13
CA LEU A 55 3.76 -0.46 16.55
C LEU A 55 3.65 -0.49 15.01
N TRP A 56 2.44 -0.40 14.47
CA TRP A 56 2.20 -0.32 13.02
C TRP A 56 2.69 0.99 12.40
N ILE A 57 2.55 2.12 13.10
CA ILE A 57 3.12 3.39 12.67
C ILE A 57 4.65 3.27 12.56
N SER A 58 5.33 2.73 13.59
CA SER A 58 6.78 2.48 13.55
C SER A 58 7.18 1.56 12.41
N ALA A 59 6.46 0.46 12.20
CA ALA A 59 6.70 -0.46 11.08
C ALA A 59 6.53 0.23 9.72
N SER A 60 5.54 1.14 9.59
CA SER A 60 5.32 1.89 8.36
C SER A 60 6.47 2.84 8.02
N PHE A 61 7.10 3.49 9.01
CA PHE A 61 8.29 4.32 8.77
C PHE A 61 9.47 3.51 8.23
N ILE A 62 9.68 2.29 8.76
CA ILE A 62 10.70 1.37 8.26
C ILE A 62 10.40 0.99 6.80
N LEU A 63 9.14 0.67 6.49
CA LEU A 63 8.72 0.34 5.11
C LEU A 63 8.87 1.53 4.16
N ILE A 64 8.48 2.74 4.57
CA ILE A 64 8.66 3.97 3.78
C ILE A 64 10.14 4.19 3.47
N PHE A 65 11.01 4.02 4.47
CA PHE A 65 12.45 4.17 4.29
C PHE A 65 13.01 3.15 3.29
N ILE A 66 12.62 1.88 3.39
CA ILE A 66 13.01 0.83 2.44
C ILE A 66 12.52 1.18 1.03
N ILE A 67 11.24 1.56 0.88
CA ILE A 67 10.65 1.92 -0.42
C ILE A 67 11.39 3.11 -1.04
N PHE A 68 11.74 4.11 -0.23
CA PHE A 68 12.45 5.32 -0.65
C PHE A 68 13.88 5.04 -1.14
N LEU A 69 14.54 4.03 -0.60
CA LEU A 69 15.89 3.62 -1.02
C LEU A 69 15.91 2.90 -2.38
N ILE A 70 14.78 2.35 -2.83
CA ILE A 70 14.69 1.58 -4.07
C ILE A 70 14.45 2.53 -5.27
N ASP A 71 15.25 2.40 -6.32
CA ASP A 71 15.11 3.20 -7.55
C ASP A 71 13.76 2.91 -8.24
N VAL A 72 13.08 3.97 -8.71
CA VAL A 72 11.86 3.92 -9.52
C VAL A 72 11.97 2.94 -10.70
N LYS A 73 13.17 2.81 -11.30
CA LYS A 73 13.42 1.87 -12.40
C LYS A 73 13.21 0.41 -12.00
N PHE A 74 13.49 0.05 -10.75
CA PHE A 74 13.23 -1.30 -10.22
C PHE A 74 11.74 -1.62 -10.29
N TYR A 75 10.89 -0.72 -9.77
CA TYR A 75 9.44 -0.89 -9.80
C TYR A 75 8.91 -0.95 -11.22
N SER A 76 9.41 -0.11 -12.12
CA SER A 76 9.02 -0.18 -13.54
C SER A 76 9.47 -1.49 -14.17
N PHE A 77 10.69 -1.97 -13.92
CA PHE A 77 11.15 -3.26 -14.46
C PHE A 77 10.25 -4.42 -14.00
N PHE A 78 10.00 -4.52 -12.70
CA PHE A 78 9.23 -5.61 -12.09
C PHE A 78 7.70 -5.44 -12.10
N ALA A 79 7.18 -4.34 -12.66
CA ALA A 79 5.75 -4.00 -12.59
C ALA A 79 4.81 -5.18 -12.90
N TYR A 80 4.96 -5.82 -14.06
CA TYR A 80 4.08 -6.93 -14.49
C TYR A 80 4.20 -8.13 -13.55
N PHE A 81 5.40 -8.41 -13.02
CA PHE A 81 5.59 -9.46 -12.03
C PHE A 81 4.89 -9.14 -10.71
N ILE A 82 5.04 -7.92 -10.19
CA ILE A 82 4.38 -7.44 -8.96
C ILE A 82 2.86 -7.55 -9.12
N TYR A 83 2.32 -7.16 -10.28
CA TYR A 83 0.89 -7.26 -10.56
C TYR A 83 0.40 -8.71 -10.60
N VAL A 84 1.05 -9.58 -11.36
CA VAL A 84 0.66 -11.00 -11.43
C VAL A 84 0.75 -11.67 -10.05
N ALA A 85 1.83 -11.43 -9.30
CA ALA A 85 1.97 -11.92 -7.93
C ALA A 85 0.83 -11.43 -7.03
N THR A 86 0.39 -10.18 -7.20
CA THR A 86 -0.72 -9.62 -6.43
C THR A 86 -2.08 -10.21 -6.84
N ILE A 87 -2.29 -10.47 -8.13
CA ILE A 87 -3.48 -11.20 -8.60
C ILE A 87 -3.52 -12.62 -8.00
N PHE A 88 -2.39 -13.33 -7.96
CA PHE A 88 -2.32 -14.61 -7.27
C PHE A 88 -2.64 -14.51 -5.77
N LEU A 89 -2.20 -13.45 -5.11
CA LEU A 89 -2.50 -13.21 -3.70
C LEU A 89 -4.01 -12.93 -3.48
N LEU A 90 -4.63 -12.17 -4.37
CA LEU A 90 -6.08 -11.92 -4.37
C LEU A 90 -6.87 -13.22 -4.60
N ILE A 91 -6.47 -14.04 -5.56
CA ILE A 91 -7.09 -15.34 -5.78
C ILE A 91 -6.92 -16.23 -4.53
N SER A 92 -5.75 -16.21 -3.91
CA SER A 92 -5.46 -17.01 -2.72
C SER A 92 -6.35 -16.65 -1.54
N VAL A 93 -6.69 -15.37 -1.34
CA VAL A 93 -7.58 -14.95 -0.23
C VAL A 93 -9.03 -15.39 -0.42
N LEU A 94 -9.50 -15.65 -1.64
CA LEU A 94 -10.84 -16.20 -1.85
C LEU A 94 -10.98 -17.63 -1.28
N PHE A 95 -9.89 -18.40 -1.33
CA PHE A 95 -9.87 -19.79 -0.86
C PHE A 95 -9.39 -19.92 0.59
N LEU A 96 -8.35 -19.18 0.97
CA LEU A 96 -7.66 -19.28 2.26
C LEU A 96 -7.99 -18.14 3.21
N GLY A 97 -8.69 -17.11 2.74
CA GLY A 97 -9.03 -15.94 3.53
C GLY A 97 -10.09 -16.26 4.57
N LYS A 98 -9.91 -15.65 5.74
CA LYS A 98 -10.90 -15.77 6.81
C LYS A 98 -12.08 -14.86 6.51
N GLU A 99 -13.28 -15.40 6.73
CA GLU A 99 -14.50 -14.63 6.59
C GLU A 99 -14.67 -13.69 7.79
N ILE A 100 -14.70 -12.39 7.51
CA ILE A 100 -14.92 -11.32 8.49
C ILE A 100 -16.05 -10.45 7.95
N HIS A 101 -17.15 -10.36 8.70
CA HIS A 101 -18.36 -9.62 8.29
C HIS A 101 -18.95 -10.07 6.94
N GLY A 102 -18.87 -11.37 6.62
CA GLY A 102 -19.42 -11.94 5.37
C GLY A 102 -18.53 -11.79 4.14
N ALA A 103 -17.33 -11.24 4.28
CA ALA A 103 -16.35 -11.06 3.20
C ALA A 103 -15.02 -11.76 3.52
N ARG A 104 -14.36 -12.32 2.49
CA ARG A 104 -13.05 -12.99 2.63
C ARG A 104 -11.94 -12.11 2.07
N SER A 105 -11.57 -11.09 2.84
CA SER A 105 -10.60 -10.07 2.42
C SER A 105 -9.26 -10.14 3.17
N TRP A 106 -9.14 -10.98 4.20
CA TRP A 106 -7.97 -11.02 5.08
C TRP A 106 -7.30 -12.39 5.12
N LEU A 107 -6.00 -12.39 4.87
CA LEU A 107 -5.13 -13.53 5.15
C LEU A 107 -4.56 -13.36 6.57
N GLU A 108 -4.93 -14.26 7.48
CA GLU A 108 -4.39 -14.30 8.85
C GLU A 108 -3.17 -15.21 8.90
N ILE A 109 -2.00 -14.65 9.26
CA ILE A 109 -0.76 -15.40 9.48
C ILE A 109 -0.35 -15.16 10.94
N GLY A 110 -0.79 -16.04 11.84
CA GLY A 110 -0.61 -15.89 13.28
C GLY A 110 -1.26 -14.61 13.81
N ALA A 111 -0.45 -13.71 14.38
CA ALA A 111 -0.93 -12.42 14.90
C ALA A 111 -1.07 -11.32 13.83
N PHE A 112 -0.57 -11.56 12.62
CA PHE A 112 -0.58 -10.58 11.53
C PHE A 112 -1.73 -10.84 10.57
N ARG A 113 -2.32 -9.75 10.08
CA ARG A 113 -3.37 -9.79 9.06
C ARG A 113 -2.89 -9.01 7.85
N ILE A 114 -2.88 -9.68 6.70
CA ILE A 114 -2.50 -9.07 5.43
C ILE A 114 -3.76 -8.96 4.58
N GLN A 115 -4.01 -7.77 4.05
CA GLN A 115 -5.10 -7.52 3.12
C GLN A 115 -4.53 -7.39 1.69
N PRO A 116 -4.71 -8.40 0.82
CA PRO A 116 -4.17 -8.38 -0.53
C PRO A 116 -4.65 -7.20 -1.38
N ALA A 117 -5.85 -6.68 -1.10
CA ALA A 117 -6.43 -5.53 -1.79
C ALA A 117 -5.56 -4.26 -1.68
N GLU A 118 -4.82 -4.09 -0.58
CA GLU A 118 -3.90 -2.96 -0.42
C GLU A 118 -2.74 -3.02 -1.41
N PHE A 119 -2.16 -4.21 -1.59
CA PHE A 119 -1.12 -4.45 -2.60
C PHE A 119 -1.66 -4.28 -4.02
N ALA A 120 -2.92 -4.68 -4.25
CA ALA A 120 -3.55 -4.60 -5.56
C ALA A 120 -3.66 -3.16 -6.07
N LYS A 121 -3.97 -2.20 -5.20
CA LYS A 121 -4.02 -0.77 -5.55
C LYS A 121 -2.66 -0.26 -6.05
N VAL A 122 -1.59 -0.61 -5.33
CA VAL A 122 -0.23 -0.19 -5.67
C VAL A 122 0.25 -0.89 -6.95
N ALA A 123 0.10 -2.22 -7.03
CA ALA A 123 0.55 -3.01 -8.17
C ALA A 123 -0.14 -2.60 -9.48
N THR A 124 -1.46 -2.36 -9.42
CA THR A 124 -2.25 -1.86 -10.56
C THR A 124 -1.74 -0.50 -11.03
N SER A 125 -1.46 0.41 -10.09
CA SER A 125 -0.93 1.74 -10.41
C SER A 125 0.42 1.66 -11.11
N ILE A 126 1.33 0.80 -10.64
CA ILE A 126 2.67 0.62 -11.22
C ILE A 126 2.56 0.02 -12.63
N VAL A 127 1.77 -1.04 -12.83
CA VAL A 127 1.59 -1.65 -14.16
C VAL A 127 0.90 -0.70 -15.12
N LEU A 128 -0.12 0.02 -14.67
CA LEU A 128 -0.81 0.98 -15.51
C LEU A 128 0.13 2.10 -15.95
N ALA A 129 0.93 2.65 -15.03
CA ALA A 129 1.93 3.66 -15.34
C ALA A 129 2.97 3.13 -16.35
N LYS A 130 3.49 1.92 -16.14
CA LYS A 130 4.44 1.29 -17.08
C LYS A 130 3.80 1.09 -18.45
N TYR A 131 2.60 0.51 -18.48
CA TYR A 131 1.89 0.24 -19.73
C TYR A 131 1.72 1.53 -20.50
N LEU A 132 1.12 2.57 -19.89
CA LEU A 132 0.88 3.88 -20.51
C LEU A 132 2.16 4.62 -20.92
N SER A 133 3.29 4.41 -20.24
CA SER A 133 4.57 5.03 -20.59
C SER A 133 5.27 4.42 -21.81
N SER A 134 4.73 3.35 -22.40
CA SER A 134 5.39 2.64 -23.50
C SER A 134 5.38 3.48 -24.79
N TYR A 135 6.53 3.52 -25.48
CA TYR A 135 6.72 4.31 -26.70
C TYR A 135 5.73 3.84 -27.79
N ASN A 136 5.08 4.80 -28.47
CA ASN A 136 4.03 4.59 -29.50
C ASN A 136 2.65 4.12 -29.03
N LEU A 137 2.35 4.16 -27.72
CA LEU A 137 0.97 3.96 -27.27
C LEU A 137 0.09 5.16 -27.61
N SER A 138 -1.04 4.86 -28.23
CA SER A 138 -2.12 5.83 -28.44
C SER A 138 -3.31 5.39 -27.61
N ILE A 139 -3.74 6.25 -26.69
CA ILE A 139 -4.91 6.05 -25.82
C ILE A 139 -6.20 6.00 -26.66
N LYS A 140 -6.21 6.57 -27.87
CA LYS A 140 -7.38 6.56 -28.77
C LYS A 140 -7.63 5.20 -29.42
N LYS A 141 -6.67 4.27 -29.37
CA LYS A 141 -6.87 2.92 -29.92
C LYS A 141 -7.74 2.11 -28.95
N ILE A 142 -8.81 1.50 -29.47
CA ILE A 142 -9.73 0.64 -28.69
C ILE A 142 -8.97 -0.48 -27.96
N LYS A 143 -7.95 -1.09 -28.60
CA LYS A 143 -7.12 -2.13 -27.98
C LYS A 143 -6.40 -1.63 -26.71
N THR A 144 -5.91 -0.39 -26.72
CA THR A 144 -5.26 0.24 -25.56
C THR A 144 -6.27 0.45 -24.44
N GLN A 145 -7.44 1.00 -24.75
CA GLN A 145 -8.51 1.26 -23.78
C GLN A 145 -8.99 -0.04 -23.14
N PHE A 146 -9.16 -1.10 -23.93
CA PHE A 146 -9.52 -2.42 -23.43
C PHE A 146 -8.44 -2.99 -22.50
N SER A 147 -7.17 -2.85 -22.85
CA SER A 147 -6.06 -3.33 -22.00
C SER A 147 -6.01 -2.58 -20.65
N ILE A 148 -6.21 -1.26 -20.66
CA ILE A 148 -6.29 -0.44 -19.44
C ILE A 148 -7.48 -0.88 -18.59
N ALA A 149 -8.65 -1.04 -19.21
CA ALA A 149 -9.85 -1.49 -18.52
C ALA A 149 -9.64 -2.87 -17.90
N ALA A 150 -9.03 -3.81 -18.63
CA ALA A 150 -8.72 -5.15 -18.11
C ALA A 150 -7.78 -5.08 -16.90
N ILE A 151 -6.71 -4.28 -16.95
CA ILE A 151 -5.76 -4.11 -15.85
C ILE A 151 -6.47 -3.59 -14.58
N ILE A 152 -7.42 -2.67 -14.73
CA ILE A 152 -8.16 -2.06 -13.62
C ILE A 152 -9.26 -2.99 -13.09
N LEU A 153 -10.03 -3.61 -13.99
CA LEU A 153 -11.19 -4.43 -13.63
C LEU A 153 -10.79 -5.76 -12.99
N THR A 154 -9.66 -6.35 -13.38
CA THR A 154 -9.20 -7.65 -12.86
C THR A 154 -9.11 -7.66 -11.32
N PRO A 155 -8.37 -6.75 -10.66
CA PRO A 155 -8.34 -6.72 -9.20
C PRO A 155 -9.69 -6.36 -8.58
N ILE A 156 -10.50 -5.49 -9.20
CA ILE A 156 -11.83 -5.11 -8.68
C ILE A 156 -12.74 -6.34 -8.58
N VAL A 157 -12.76 -7.18 -9.60
CA VAL A 157 -13.56 -8.41 -9.63
C VAL A 157 -13.01 -9.47 -8.66
N LEU A 158 -11.79 -9.35 -8.18
CA LEU A 158 -11.23 -10.29 -7.21
C LEU A 158 -11.34 -9.80 -5.76
N ILE A 159 -11.71 -8.53 -5.55
CA ILE A 159 -11.92 -7.96 -4.22
C ILE A 159 -13.39 -8.13 -3.87
N PHE A 160 -13.70 -9.17 -3.09
CA PHE A 160 -15.02 -9.45 -2.52
C PHE A 160 -14.94 -9.81 -1.04
#